data_AF-A0A961NRK8-F1
#
_entry.id   AF-A0A961NRK8-F1
#
_cell.length_a   1.000
_cell.length_b   1.000
_cell.length_c   1.000
_cell.angle_alpha   90.00
_cell.angle_beta   90.00
_cell.angle_gamma   90.00
#
_symmetry.space_group_name_H-M   'P 1'
#
loop_
_entity.id
_entity.type
_entity.pdbx_description
1 polymer ?
#
loop_
_entity_poly.entity_id
_entity_poly.type
_entity_poly.pdbx_seq_one_letter_code
_entity_poly.pdbx_strand_id
1 'polypeptide(L)'
;MARSTKQKTKEGPDLRAFFDYIEDISREKGLDHDEVLEVVSSSLLTAYQKKHGLEADLEVHMDQAAPELFVTHRQHVVEEVTNADRELTVEQARKIKADAKVGDVLEERENPFEFSRIGATNVRQILLQRLKELEREIIYNEFKKKEGELINGYFLRWRDRDVIYVDLGRAEGILPRREQIPGERFRTGDRVKAIIKMVELRREKSREPGPFITLSRATPEFVRRLFEMEIPEIYDEVVEIMDIARQPGYRTKILVRSNRSDVDPVGACVGIKGVRIQSIVRELGNERIDIVNFSQEPEELIANALSPARVLEVRAEPNHREALVVVPDETYSLAIGNNGQNVRLASQLTNYRLTVKSQTQFSEDMSSPEARAELEALFNPPAAEELDYTPLSELPGLTGRIVGLLQEAGVESVEDLIEMEAEELEKLPGIGKNTAKQILKILSESVSFEE
;
A
#
# COMPACT_ATOMS: atom_id res chain seq x y z
N MET A 1 -73.01 -2.31 -47.67
CA MET A 1 -72.63 -1.33 -46.63
C MET A 1 -71.24 -1.66 -46.14
N ALA A 2 -70.29 -0.76 -46.37
CA ALA A 2 -68.88 -0.92 -46.05
C ALA A 2 -68.66 -0.88 -44.52
N ARG A 3 -67.90 -1.83 -43.97
CA ARG A 3 -67.29 -1.70 -42.65
C ARG A 3 -65.85 -1.24 -42.85
N SER A 4 -65.62 0.04 -42.58
CA SER A 4 -64.31 0.67 -42.48
C SER A 4 -63.55 0.05 -41.30
N THR A 5 -62.49 -0.68 -41.59
CA THR A 5 -61.46 -1.10 -40.63
C THR A 5 -60.54 0.09 -40.41
N LYS A 6 -60.74 0.82 -39.30
CA LYS A 6 -59.77 1.79 -38.80
C LYS A 6 -58.46 1.06 -38.46
N GLN A 7 -57.39 1.36 -39.19
CA GLN A 7 -56.02 1.05 -38.78
C GLN A 7 -55.73 1.77 -37.46
N LYS A 8 -55.43 1.01 -36.40
CA LYS A 8 -54.81 1.54 -35.18
C LYS A 8 -53.37 1.96 -35.54
N THR A 9 -53.09 3.25 -35.49
CA THR A 9 -51.73 3.78 -35.41
C THR A 9 -51.07 3.19 -34.15
N LYS A 10 -50.01 2.40 -34.33
CA LYS A 10 -49.13 2.01 -33.22
C LYS A 10 -48.44 3.28 -32.75
N GLU A 11 -48.74 3.74 -31.54
CA GLU A 11 -47.94 4.76 -30.88
C GLU A 11 -46.51 4.21 -30.76
N GLY A 12 -45.55 4.97 -31.28
CA GLY A 12 -44.13 4.64 -31.15
C GLY A 12 -43.68 4.65 -29.68
N PRO A 13 -42.44 4.25 -29.41
CA PRO A 13 -41.87 4.30 -28.07
C PRO A 13 -41.83 5.77 -27.59
N ASP A 14 -42.22 6.01 -26.34
CA ASP A 14 -42.17 7.34 -25.74
C ASP A 14 -40.71 7.73 -25.46
N LEU A 15 -40.09 8.43 -26.41
CA LEU A 15 -38.71 8.91 -26.33
C LEU A 15 -38.51 9.90 -25.18
N ARG A 16 -39.55 10.65 -24.80
CA ARG A 16 -39.46 11.56 -23.64
C ARG A 16 -39.32 10.76 -22.35
N ALA A 17 -40.16 9.73 -22.18
CA ALA A 17 -40.05 8.83 -21.03
C ALA A 17 -38.68 8.12 -20.95
N PHE A 18 -38.00 7.90 -22.08
CA PHE A 18 -36.64 7.35 -22.10
C PHE A 18 -35.59 8.34 -21.59
N PHE A 19 -35.62 9.59 -22.06
CA PHE A 19 -34.69 10.62 -21.58
C PHE A 19 -34.97 11.02 -20.13
N ASP A 20 -36.25 11.16 -19.74
CA ASP A 20 -36.64 11.43 -18.35
C ASP A 20 -36.12 10.33 -17.41
N TYR A 21 -36.17 9.06 -17.83
CA TYR A 21 -35.62 7.94 -17.06
C TYR A 21 -34.10 8.00 -16.92
N ILE A 22 -33.38 8.44 -17.97
CA ILE A 22 -31.93 8.65 -17.91
C ILE A 22 -31.60 9.77 -16.92
N GLU A 23 -32.34 10.87 -16.96
CA GLU A 23 -32.16 12.00 -16.05
C GLU A 23 -32.41 11.59 -14.60
N ASP A 24 -33.51 10.87 -14.34
CA ASP A 24 -33.86 10.37 -13.02
C ASP A 24 -32.78 9.44 -12.46
N ILE A 25 -32.27 8.49 -13.26
CA ILE A 25 -31.21 7.59 -12.79
C ILE A 25 -29.89 8.32 -12.60
N SER A 26 -29.52 9.23 -13.51
CA SER A 26 -28.28 10.00 -13.39
C SER A 26 -28.29 10.79 -12.08
N ARG A 27 -29.45 11.39 -11.74
CA ARG A 27 -29.65 12.09 -10.46
C ARG A 27 -29.63 11.17 -9.25
N GLU A 28 -30.33 10.03 -9.29
CA GLU A 28 -30.38 9.06 -8.18
C GLU A 28 -28.99 8.47 -7.88
N LYS A 29 -28.21 8.19 -8.92
CA LYS A 29 -26.90 7.53 -8.82
C LYS A 29 -25.73 8.51 -8.72
N GLY A 30 -25.98 9.81 -8.89
CA GLY A 30 -24.94 10.85 -8.87
C GLY A 30 -23.95 10.72 -10.03
N LEU A 31 -24.46 10.33 -11.20
CA LEU A 31 -23.69 10.21 -12.43
C LEU A 31 -23.83 11.51 -13.24
N ASP A 32 -22.78 11.84 -14.00
CA ASP A 32 -22.87 12.93 -14.97
C ASP A 32 -23.79 12.51 -16.12
N HIS A 33 -24.74 13.38 -16.46
CA HIS A 33 -25.77 13.07 -17.45
C HIS A 33 -25.18 12.89 -18.86
N ASP A 34 -24.20 13.71 -19.22
CA ASP A 34 -23.59 13.68 -20.54
C ASP A 34 -22.72 12.43 -20.71
N GLU A 35 -22.00 12.02 -19.66
CA GLU A 35 -21.28 10.74 -19.63
C GLU A 35 -22.23 9.55 -19.85
N VAL A 36 -23.42 9.56 -19.21
CA VAL A 36 -24.41 8.50 -19.39
C VAL A 36 -24.91 8.46 -20.84
N LEU A 37 -25.21 9.61 -21.45
CA LEU A 37 -25.64 9.67 -22.85
C LEU A 37 -24.54 9.21 -23.82
N GLU A 38 -23.28 9.59 -23.60
CA GLU A 38 -22.15 9.13 -24.42
C GLU A 38 -22.00 7.61 -24.35
N VAL A 39 -22.15 7.04 -23.15
CA VAL A 39 -22.07 5.59 -22.94
C VAL A 39 -23.25 4.85 -23.58
N VAL A 40 -24.45 5.42 -23.56
CA VAL A 40 -25.60 4.89 -24.31
C VAL A 40 -25.34 4.95 -25.82
N SER A 41 -24.77 6.06 -26.31
CA SER A 41 -24.40 6.24 -27.73
C SER A 41 -23.45 5.15 -28.20
N SER A 42 -22.33 4.98 -27.51
CA SER A 42 -21.29 4.00 -27.86
C SER A 42 -21.80 2.57 -27.80
N SER A 43 -22.73 2.29 -26.88
CA SER A 43 -23.32 0.96 -26.74
C SER A 43 -24.31 0.65 -27.87
N LEU A 44 -25.11 1.64 -28.29
CA LEU A 44 -25.94 1.53 -29.50
C LEU A 44 -25.08 1.36 -30.75
N LEU A 45 -24.01 2.14 -30.91
CA LEU A 45 -23.04 1.98 -32.01
C LEU A 45 -22.51 0.55 -32.05
N THR A 46 -22.05 0.00 -30.93
CA THR A 46 -21.53 -1.38 -30.86
C THR A 46 -22.58 -2.42 -31.25
N ALA A 47 -23.84 -2.22 -30.87
CA ALA A 47 -24.94 -3.11 -31.25
C ALA A 47 -25.23 -3.06 -32.76
N TYR A 48 -25.20 -1.86 -33.34
CA TYR A 48 -25.40 -1.66 -34.78
C TYR A 48 -24.20 -2.13 -35.62
N GLN A 49 -22.97 -2.00 -35.12
CA GLN A 49 -21.78 -2.60 -35.73
C GLN A 49 -21.89 -4.13 -35.82
N LYS A 50 -22.48 -4.81 -34.83
CA LYS A 50 -22.73 -6.26 -34.94
C LYS A 50 -23.73 -6.63 -36.04
N LYS A 51 -24.63 -5.72 -36.41
CA LYS A 51 -25.64 -5.92 -37.46
C LYS A 51 -25.06 -5.61 -38.86
N HIS A 52 -24.38 -4.47 -38.98
CA HIS A 52 -23.95 -3.90 -40.25
C HIS A 52 -22.48 -4.15 -40.60
N GLY A 53 -21.72 -4.72 -39.65
CA GLY A 53 -20.30 -4.99 -39.79
C GLY A 53 -19.44 -4.05 -38.95
N LEU A 54 -18.24 -4.50 -38.59
CA LEU A 54 -17.35 -3.79 -37.67
C LEU A 54 -16.77 -2.51 -38.29
N GLU A 55 -16.68 -2.46 -39.62
CA GLU A 55 -16.16 -1.31 -40.34
C GLU A 55 -17.27 -0.34 -40.79
N ALA A 56 -18.53 -0.61 -40.45
CA ALA A 56 -19.66 0.23 -40.81
C ALA A 56 -19.53 1.66 -40.27
N ASP A 57 -19.83 2.65 -41.13
CA ASP A 57 -19.84 4.06 -40.76
C ASP A 57 -21.17 4.42 -40.10
N LEU A 58 -21.16 4.45 -38.77
CA LEU A 58 -22.36 4.60 -37.94
C LEU A 58 -22.23 5.82 -37.03
N GLU A 59 -23.28 6.62 -36.95
CA GLU A 59 -23.38 7.79 -36.07
C GLU A 59 -24.68 7.72 -35.27
N VAL A 60 -24.61 7.80 -33.94
CA VAL A 60 -25.80 7.84 -33.09
C VAL A 60 -26.12 9.30 -32.81
N HIS A 61 -27.35 9.70 -33.13
CA HIS A 61 -27.88 11.02 -32.81
C HIS A 61 -28.87 10.90 -31.68
N MET A 62 -28.65 11.70 -30.63
CA MET A 62 -29.55 11.84 -29.49
C MET A 62 -29.76 13.31 -29.20
N ASP A 63 -31.02 13.74 -29.20
CA ASP A 63 -31.41 15.07 -28.77
C ASP A 63 -32.51 14.93 -27.71
N GLN A 64 -32.27 15.53 -26.55
CA GLN A 64 -33.21 15.53 -25.42
C GLN A 64 -34.21 16.69 -25.51
N ALA A 65 -33.78 17.84 -26.05
CA ALA A 65 -34.63 19.04 -26.18
C ALA A 65 -35.68 18.84 -27.27
N ALA A 66 -35.28 18.24 -28.39
CA ALA A 66 -36.17 17.65 -29.38
C ALA A 66 -36.02 16.13 -29.29
N PRO A 67 -36.92 15.41 -28.57
CA PRO A 67 -36.74 13.99 -28.22
C PRO A 67 -36.63 13.11 -29.47
N GLU A 68 -35.41 12.95 -29.95
CA GLU A 68 -35.03 12.21 -31.15
C GLU A 68 -33.88 11.28 -30.80
N LEU A 69 -34.00 10.03 -31.21
CA LEU A 69 -32.95 9.03 -31.14
C LEU A 69 -32.96 8.23 -32.44
N PHE A 70 -31.87 8.32 -33.21
CA PHE A 70 -31.69 7.51 -34.42
C PHE A 70 -30.21 7.21 -34.65
N VAL A 71 -29.95 6.11 -35.38
CA VAL A 71 -28.62 5.77 -35.87
C VAL A 71 -28.57 6.06 -37.36
N THR A 72 -27.60 6.85 -37.78
CA THR A 72 -27.28 7.08 -39.19
C THR A 72 -26.26 6.04 -39.63
N HIS A 73 -26.58 5.27 -40.67
CA HIS A 73 -25.62 4.42 -41.37
C HIS A 73 -25.25 5.09 -42.69
N ARG A 74 -23.98 5.43 -42.86
CA ARG A 74 -23.46 6.03 -44.09
C ARG A 74 -22.82 4.96 -44.97
N GLN A 75 -23.21 4.93 -46.24
CA GLN A 75 -22.65 4.01 -47.21
C GLN A 75 -22.32 4.71 -48.53
N HIS A 76 -21.15 4.39 -49.09
CA HIS A 76 -20.67 4.94 -50.35
C HIS A 76 -21.19 4.11 -51.53
N VAL A 77 -21.72 4.81 -52.55
CA VAL A 77 -22.18 4.17 -53.78
C VAL A 77 -20.99 3.99 -54.73
N VAL A 78 -20.64 2.74 -55.03
CA VAL A 78 -19.49 2.38 -55.86
C VAL A 78 -19.90 1.46 -57.02
N GLU A 79 -19.02 1.32 -58.03
CA GLU A 79 -19.23 0.36 -59.13
C GLU A 79 -18.92 -1.07 -58.70
N GLU A 80 -17.78 -1.28 -58.02
CA GLU A 80 -17.36 -2.55 -57.47
C GLU A 80 -17.18 -2.42 -55.95
N VAL A 81 -17.85 -3.27 -55.18
CA VAL A 81 -17.80 -3.25 -53.71
C VAL A 81 -16.51 -3.95 -53.25
N THR A 82 -15.69 -3.21 -52.53
CA THR A 82 -14.48 -3.72 -51.86
C THR A 82 -14.73 -3.96 -50.37
N ASN A 83 -15.61 -3.16 -49.76
CA ASN A 83 -16.01 -3.28 -48.36
C ASN A 83 -17.53 -3.26 -48.21
N ALA A 84 -18.14 -4.42 -47.97
CA ALA A 84 -19.59 -4.55 -47.84
C ALA A 84 -20.21 -3.81 -46.64
N ASP A 85 -19.41 -3.44 -45.63
CA ASP A 85 -19.89 -2.75 -44.43
C ASP A 85 -20.09 -1.23 -44.70
N ARG A 86 -19.33 -0.67 -45.67
CA ARG A 86 -19.30 0.77 -45.99
C ARG A 86 -19.73 1.12 -47.40
N GLU A 87 -19.81 0.14 -48.29
CA GLU A 87 -20.04 0.35 -49.71
C GLU A 87 -21.22 -0.47 -50.21
N LEU A 88 -21.90 0.07 -51.22
CA LEU A 88 -23.00 -0.61 -51.90
C LEU A 88 -23.02 -0.28 -53.38
N THR A 89 -23.52 -1.21 -54.19
CA THR A 89 -23.58 -1.01 -55.64
C THR A 89 -24.65 0.01 -56.01
N VAL A 90 -24.51 0.65 -57.17
CA VAL A 90 -25.55 1.55 -57.71
C VAL A 90 -26.92 0.88 -57.79
N GLU A 91 -26.98 -0.42 -58.06
CA GLU A 91 -28.23 -1.18 -58.09
C GLU A 91 -28.88 -1.32 -56.71
N GLN A 92 -28.08 -1.54 -55.67
CA GLN A 92 -28.54 -1.54 -54.27
C GLN A 92 -28.95 -0.13 -53.84
N ALA A 93 -28.16 0.89 -54.22
CA ALA A 93 -28.39 2.30 -53.92
C ALA A 93 -29.76 2.75 -54.43
N ARG A 94 -30.08 2.37 -55.67
CA ARG A 94 -31.34 2.72 -56.33
C ARG A 94 -32.59 2.11 -55.70
N LYS A 95 -32.45 1.04 -54.91
CA LYS A 95 -33.58 0.48 -54.13
C LYS A 95 -33.95 1.37 -52.95
N ILE A 96 -32.99 2.12 -52.42
CA ILE A 96 -33.16 3.05 -51.30
C ILE A 96 -33.51 4.44 -51.82
N LYS A 97 -32.74 4.94 -52.81
CA LYS A 97 -32.89 6.26 -53.43
C LYS A 97 -32.78 6.15 -54.96
N ALA A 98 -33.90 6.34 -55.65
CA ALA A 98 -34.04 6.04 -57.08
C ALA A 98 -33.07 6.83 -58.01
N ASP A 99 -32.62 8.01 -57.58
CA ASP A 99 -31.70 8.90 -58.32
C ASP A 99 -30.22 8.73 -57.93
N ALA A 100 -29.86 7.71 -57.14
CA ALA A 100 -28.49 7.48 -56.68
C ALA A 100 -27.50 7.20 -57.83
N LYS A 101 -26.29 7.76 -57.69
CA LYS A 101 -25.17 7.68 -58.63
C LYS A 101 -23.89 7.23 -57.93
N VAL A 102 -22.94 6.70 -58.71
CA VAL A 102 -21.59 6.39 -58.23
C VAL A 102 -20.96 7.66 -57.65
N GLY A 103 -20.36 7.53 -56.47
CA GLY A 103 -19.77 8.64 -55.71
C GLY A 103 -20.71 9.29 -54.70
N ASP A 104 -22.00 8.96 -54.70
CA ASP A 104 -22.93 9.45 -53.67
C ASP A 104 -22.68 8.76 -52.32
N VAL A 105 -23.01 9.45 -51.23
CA VAL A 105 -23.11 8.87 -49.88
C VAL A 105 -24.59 8.77 -49.54
N LEU A 106 -25.06 7.55 -49.28
CA LEU A 106 -26.40 7.32 -48.76
C LEU A 106 -26.37 7.30 -47.24
N GLU A 107 -27.33 8.00 -46.65
CA GLU A 107 -27.56 8.00 -45.21
C GLU A 107 -28.89 7.30 -44.93
N GLU A 108 -28.83 6.13 -44.31
CA GLU A 108 -30.02 5.45 -43.82
C GLU A 108 -30.20 5.75 -42.33
N ARG A 109 -31.38 6.26 -41.95
CA ARG A 109 -31.74 6.53 -40.55
C ARG A 109 -32.54 5.36 -40.01
N GLU A 110 -32.01 4.74 -38.97
CA GLU A 110 -32.68 3.65 -38.26
C GLU A 110 -33.11 4.08 -36.86
N ASN A 111 -34.33 3.72 -36.46
CA ASN A 111 -34.82 3.90 -35.10
C ASN A 111 -34.42 2.70 -34.23
N PRO A 112 -33.60 2.89 -33.16
CA PRO A 112 -33.18 1.83 -32.24
C PRO A 112 -34.32 1.02 -31.61
N PHE A 113 -35.51 1.62 -31.49
CA PHE A 113 -36.66 0.95 -30.88
C PHE A 113 -37.51 0.14 -31.87
N GLU A 114 -37.38 0.39 -33.18
CA GLU A 114 -38.07 -0.39 -34.23
C GLU A 114 -37.27 -1.62 -34.68
N PHE A 115 -36.04 -1.76 -34.18
CA PHE A 115 -35.15 -2.89 -34.46
C PHE A 115 -35.77 -4.24 -34.05
N SER A 116 -36.23 -4.99 -35.07
CA SER A 116 -36.94 -6.27 -34.98
C SER A 116 -36.20 -7.34 -34.16
N ARG A 117 -36.95 -8.09 -33.35
CA ARG A 117 -36.55 -9.19 -32.44
C ARG A 117 -35.63 -8.84 -31.26
N ILE A 118 -35.06 -7.64 -31.20
CA ILE A 118 -34.11 -7.25 -30.15
C ILE A 118 -34.68 -6.21 -29.17
N GLY A 119 -35.71 -5.43 -29.51
CA GLY A 119 -36.64 -4.78 -28.57
C GLY A 119 -36.08 -3.72 -27.59
N ALA A 120 -36.94 -2.81 -27.15
CA ALA A 120 -36.65 -1.81 -26.10
C ALA A 120 -36.03 -2.42 -24.82
N THR A 121 -36.30 -3.70 -24.54
CA THR A 121 -35.77 -4.45 -23.41
C THR A 121 -34.25 -4.64 -23.46
N ASN A 122 -33.65 -4.90 -24.63
CA ASN A 122 -32.19 -5.08 -24.73
C ASN A 122 -31.45 -3.74 -24.65
N VAL A 123 -31.99 -2.66 -25.23
CA VAL A 123 -31.43 -1.30 -25.05
C VAL A 123 -31.47 -0.92 -23.58
N ARG A 124 -32.60 -1.17 -22.90
CA ARG A 124 -32.70 -0.99 -21.43
C ARG A 124 -31.68 -1.85 -20.69
N GLN A 125 -31.47 -3.11 -21.09
CA GLN A 125 -30.50 -3.98 -20.43
C GLN A 125 -29.05 -3.51 -20.61
N ILE A 126 -28.69 -3.08 -21.82
CA ILE A 126 -27.37 -2.52 -22.13
C ILE A 126 -27.14 -1.24 -21.33
N LEU A 127 -28.13 -0.34 -21.29
CA LEU A 127 -28.10 0.89 -20.50
C LEU A 127 -27.93 0.58 -19.00
N LEU A 128 -28.72 -0.35 -18.45
CA LEU A 128 -28.60 -0.77 -17.05
C LEU A 128 -27.26 -1.42 -16.73
N GLN A 129 -26.67 -2.17 -17.67
CA GLN A 129 -25.35 -2.77 -17.49
C GLN A 129 -24.28 -1.67 -17.44
N ARG A 130 -24.33 -0.72 -18.37
CA ARG A 130 -23.39 0.40 -18.43
C ARG A 130 -23.47 1.33 -17.23
N LEU A 131 -24.68 1.66 -16.78
CA LEU A 131 -24.87 2.44 -15.55
C LEU A 131 -24.26 1.75 -14.33
N LYS A 132 -24.39 0.42 -14.24
CA LYS A 132 -23.74 -0.36 -13.17
C LYS A 132 -22.23 -0.32 -13.29
N GLU A 133 -21.66 -0.30 -14.48
CA GLU A 133 -20.21 -0.18 -14.69
C GLU A 133 -19.70 1.19 -14.23
N LEU A 134 -20.36 2.28 -14.62
CA LEU A 134 -20.04 3.64 -14.16
C LEU A 134 -20.16 3.77 -12.63
N GLU A 135 -21.26 3.25 -12.05
CA GLU A 135 -21.46 3.22 -10.59
C GLU A 135 -20.32 2.48 -9.89
N ARG A 136 -19.87 1.34 -10.44
CA ARG A 136 -18.74 0.57 -9.91
C ARG A 136 -17.42 1.34 -9.97
N GLU A 137 -17.17 2.06 -11.05
CA GLU A 137 -15.95 2.87 -11.21
C GLU A 137 -15.92 4.05 -10.24
N ILE A 138 -17.04 4.74 -10.05
CA ILE A 138 -17.15 5.84 -9.09
C ILE A 138 -16.93 5.34 -7.67
N ILE A 139 -17.60 4.25 -7.28
CA ILE A 139 -17.41 3.63 -5.96
C ILE A 139 -15.95 3.20 -5.79
N TYR A 140 -15.36 2.55 -6.80
CA TYR A 140 -13.95 2.16 -6.76
C TYR A 140 -13.04 3.37 -6.51
N ASN A 141 -13.19 4.43 -7.30
CA ASN A 141 -12.36 5.63 -7.19
C ASN A 141 -12.55 6.34 -5.84
N GLU A 142 -13.76 6.34 -5.29
CA GLU A 142 -14.06 6.90 -3.97
C GLU A 142 -13.33 6.13 -2.85
N PHE A 143 -13.50 4.81 -2.81
CA PHE A 143 -12.92 3.98 -1.74
C PHE A 143 -11.42 3.76 -1.92
N LYS A 144 -10.91 3.77 -3.16
CA LYS A 144 -9.48 3.64 -3.44
C LYS A 144 -8.67 4.78 -2.82
N LYS A 145 -9.22 6.00 -2.82
CA LYS A 145 -8.61 7.17 -2.16
C LYS A 145 -8.60 7.07 -0.63
N LYS A 146 -9.50 6.27 -0.06
CA LYS A 146 -9.67 6.06 1.39
C LYS A 146 -8.93 4.81 1.90
N GLU A 147 -8.07 4.20 1.10
CA GLU A 147 -7.22 3.09 1.56
C GLU A 147 -6.35 3.52 2.75
N GLY A 148 -6.35 2.72 3.82
CA GLY A 148 -5.67 3.02 5.08
C GLY A 148 -6.44 3.94 6.03
N GLU A 149 -7.61 4.45 5.65
CA GLU A 149 -8.47 5.25 6.51
C GLU A 149 -9.42 4.39 7.36
N LEU A 150 -9.81 4.93 8.52
CA LEU A 150 -10.82 4.34 9.38
C LEU A 150 -12.21 4.61 8.79
N ILE A 151 -12.97 3.55 8.58
CA ILE A 151 -14.36 3.62 8.14
C ILE A 151 -15.31 3.01 9.17
N ASN A 152 -16.51 3.57 9.21
CA ASN A 152 -17.63 3.04 9.97
C ASN A 152 -18.60 2.38 9.02
N GLY A 153 -19.07 1.19 9.38
CA GLY A 153 -20.15 0.52 8.69
C GLY A 153 -21.03 -0.26 9.66
N TYR A 154 -21.99 -1.00 9.11
CA TYR A 154 -22.91 -1.83 9.87
C TYR A 154 -22.76 -3.29 9.48
N PHE A 155 -22.72 -4.18 10.45
CA PHE A 155 -22.66 -5.61 10.20
C PHE A 155 -23.95 -6.06 9.48
N LEU A 156 -23.77 -6.70 8.32
CA LEU A 156 -24.86 -7.24 7.52
C LEU A 156 -25.07 -8.73 7.84
N ARG A 157 -24.09 -9.55 7.47
CA ARG A 157 -24.20 -11.02 7.49
C ARG A 157 -22.84 -11.71 7.56
N TRP A 158 -22.87 -12.96 8.01
CA TRP A 158 -21.78 -13.91 7.83
C TRP A 158 -21.95 -14.68 6.53
N ARG A 159 -20.86 -14.89 5.78
CA ARG A 159 -20.79 -15.85 4.68
C ARG A 159 -19.85 -16.99 5.04
N ASP A 160 -20.25 -18.22 4.73
CA ASP A 160 -19.47 -19.43 4.95
C ASP A 160 -18.90 -19.55 6.39
N ARG A 161 -19.63 -18.97 7.36
CA ARG A 161 -19.29 -18.84 8.79
C ARG A 161 -18.04 -18.03 9.16
N ASP A 162 -17.20 -17.66 8.20
CA ASP A 162 -15.87 -17.09 8.46
C ASP A 162 -15.65 -15.68 7.89
N VAL A 163 -16.49 -15.21 6.96
CA VAL A 163 -16.35 -13.88 6.35
C VAL A 163 -17.50 -12.98 6.76
N ILE A 164 -17.16 -11.78 7.26
CA ILE A 164 -18.13 -10.76 7.63
C ILE A 164 -18.37 -9.83 6.44
N TYR A 165 -19.63 -9.52 6.17
CA TYR A 165 -20.04 -8.44 5.27
C TYR A 165 -20.47 -7.23 6.10
N VAL A 166 -19.99 -6.06 5.70
CA VAL A 166 -20.24 -4.78 6.35
C VAL A 166 -20.85 -3.83 5.32
N ASP A 167 -21.97 -3.20 5.68
CA ASP A 167 -22.57 -2.12 4.91
C ASP A 167 -21.78 -0.83 5.11
N LEU A 168 -21.28 -0.26 4.02
CA LEU A 168 -20.60 1.05 4.00
C LEU A 168 -21.51 2.14 3.40
N GLY A 169 -22.80 1.87 3.24
CA GLY A 169 -23.81 2.76 2.65
C GLY A 169 -23.89 2.63 1.14
N ARG A 170 -22.82 3.01 0.42
CA ARG A 170 -22.77 2.92 -1.06
C ARG A 170 -22.26 1.58 -1.58
N ALA A 171 -21.59 0.80 -0.75
CA ALA A 171 -20.95 -0.46 -1.13
C ALA A 171 -20.93 -1.45 0.05
N GLU A 172 -20.78 -2.73 -0.26
CA GLU A 172 -20.49 -3.77 0.74
C GLU A 172 -18.97 -3.92 0.91
N GLY A 173 -18.48 -3.77 2.14
CA GLY A 173 -17.13 -4.15 2.53
C GLY A 173 -17.10 -5.59 3.06
N ILE A 174 -15.97 -6.26 2.87
CA ILE A 174 -15.75 -7.61 3.41
C ILE A 174 -14.62 -7.61 4.42
N LEU A 175 -14.79 -8.33 5.52
CA LEU A 175 -13.79 -8.50 6.56
C LEU A 175 -13.45 -10.00 6.66
N PRO A 176 -12.40 -10.47 5.97
CA PRO A 176 -11.99 -11.87 6.00
C PRO A 176 -11.54 -12.33 7.38
N ARG A 177 -11.62 -13.63 7.68
CA ARG A 177 -11.20 -14.20 8.98
C ARG A 177 -9.80 -13.78 9.43
N ARG A 178 -8.83 -13.71 8.51
CA ARG A 178 -7.45 -13.28 8.80
C ARG A 178 -7.33 -11.80 9.20
N GLU A 179 -8.33 -10.99 8.83
CA GLU A 179 -8.39 -9.55 9.10
C GLU A 179 -9.33 -9.22 10.27
N GLN A 180 -9.98 -10.22 10.87
CA GLN A 180 -10.85 -10.08 12.04
C GLN A 180 -10.03 -10.18 13.32
N ILE A 181 -10.53 -9.57 14.41
CA ILE A 181 -10.01 -9.85 15.73
C ILE A 181 -10.64 -11.19 16.21
N PRO A 182 -9.82 -12.16 16.67
CA PRO A 182 -10.35 -13.45 17.13
C PRO A 182 -11.36 -13.31 18.27
N GLY A 183 -12.48 -14.02 18.16
CA GLY A 183 -13.51 -14.07 19.21
C GLY A 183 -14.58 -12.97 19.15
N GLU A 184 -14.47 -12.03 18.22
CA GLU A 184 -15.51 -11.02 17.99
C GLU A 184 -16.84 -11.65 17.59
N ARG A 185 -17.94 -11.07 18.08
CA ARG A 185 -19.30 -11.47 17.74
C ARG A 185 -20.10 -10.24 17.38
N PHE A 186 -20.50 -10.16 16.12
CA PHE A 186 -21.38 -9.12 15.61
C PHE A 186 -22.78 -9.69 15.37
N ARG A 187 -23.79 -8.86 15.63
CA ARG A 187 -25.20 -9.07 15.32
C ARG A 187 -25.62 -8.10 14.21
N THR A 188 -26.65 -8.47 13.45
CA THR A 188 -27.21 -7.62 12.40
C THR A 188 -27.57 -6.24 12.95
N GLY A 189 -27.01 -5.20 12.33
CA GLY A 189 -27.17 -3.81 12.75
C GLY A 189 -26.10 -3.30 13.71
N ASP A 190 -25.20 -4.14 14.23
CA ASP A 190 -24.08 -3.69 15.04
C ASP A 190 -23.13 -2.82 14.21
N ARG A 191 -22.62 -1.75 14.81
CA ARG A 191 -21.61 -0.91 14.15
C ARG A 191 -20.26 -1.61 14.13
N VAL A 192 -19.60 -1.59 12.98
CA VAL A 192 -18.26 -2.13 12.79
C VAL A 192 -17.34 -0.99 12.36
N LYS A 193 -16.30 -0.73 13.16
CA LYS A 193 -15.18 0.12 12.73
C LYS A 193 -14.12 -0.75 12.08
N ALA A 194 -13.50 -0.32 11.00
CA ALA A 194 -12.38 -1.04 10.41
C ALA A 194 -11.54 -0.06 9.59
N ILE A 195 -10.33 -0.45 9.22
CA ILE A 195 -9.63 0.25 8.15
C ILE A 195 -10.00 -0.34 6.80
N ILE A 196 -9.96 0.47 5.75
CA ILE A 196 -9.96 -0.03 4.38
C ILE A 196 -8.55 -0.53 4.08
N LYS A 197 -8.34 -1.86 4.10
CA LYS A 197 -7.02 -2.45 3.85
C LYS A 197 -6.65 -2.40 2.38
N MET A 198 -7.62 -2.70 1.50
CA MET A 198 -7.37 -2.78 0.06
C MET A 198 -8.68 -2.68 -0.70
N VAL A 199 -8.64 -2.00 -1.84
CA VAL A 199 -9.74 -1.84 -2.79
C VAL A 199 -9.28 -2.30 -4.17
N GLU A 200 -9.93 -3.35 -4.67
CA GLU A 200 -9.66 -3.93 -5.98
C GLU A 200 -10.88 -3.77 -6.89
N LEU A 201 -10.67 -3.47 -8.17
CA LEU A 201 -11.73 -3.54 -9.16
C LEU A 201 -11.72 -4.93 -9.81
N ARG A 202 -12.65 -5.80 -9.40
CA ARG A 202 -12.74 -7.16 -9.93
C ARG A 202 -13.49 -7.18 -11.26
N ARG A 203 -12.92 -7.89 -12.24
CA ARG A 203 -13.47 -8.04 -13.59
C ARG A 203 -14.83 -8.74 -13.59
N GLU A 204 -15.61 -8.54 -14.64
CA GLU A 204 -16.97 -9.10 -14.77
C GLU A 204 -17.05 -10.63 -14.70
N LYS A 205 -15.98 -11.32 -15.12
CA LYS A 205 -15.90 -12.79 -15.10
C LYS A 205 -15.59 -13.35 -13.70
N SER A 206 -15.33 -12.50 -12.71
CA SER A 206 -15.05 -12.91 -11.33
C SER A 206 -16.35 -13.29 -10.59
N ARG A 207 -16.24 -14.11 -9.54
CA ARG A 207 -17.37 -14.53 -8.69
C ARG A 207 -18.10 -13.33 -8.04
N GLU A 208 -17.37 -12.24 -7.79
CA GLU A 208 -17.87 -10.99 -7.21
C GLU A 208 -17.32 -9.83 -8.06
N PRO A 209 -18.02 -9.44 -9.14
CA PRO A 209 -17.58 -8.39 -10.04
C PRO A 209 -17.88 -6.99 -9.48
N GLY A 210 -16.98 -6.03 -9.73
CA GLY A 210 -17.09 -4.66 -9.22
C GLY A 210 -16.06 -4.33 -8.13
N PRO A 211 -16.23 -3.20 -7.42
CA PRO A 211 -15.32 -2.76 -6.37
C PRO A 211 -15.38 -3.74 -5.20
N PHE A 212 -14.23 -4.30 -4.86
CA PHE A 212 -14.05 -5.27 -3.81
C PHE A 212 -13.24 -4.64 -2.68
N ILE A 213 -13.95 -4.24 -1.62
CA ILE A 213 -13.38 -3.48 -0.50
C ILE A 213 -13.07 -4.47 0.62
N THR A 214 -11.78 -4.73 0.82
CA THR A 214 -11.29 -5.55 1.94
C THR A 214 -11.02 -4.65 3.14
N LEU A 215 -11.73 -4.92 4.23
CA LEU A 215 -11.57 -4.25 5.50
C LEU A 215 -10.58 -5.01 6.39
N SER A 216 -10.03 -4.33 7.39
CA SER A 216 -9.27 -4.99 8.46
C SER A 216 -9.48 -4.35 9.83
N ARG A 217 -9.55 -5.22 10.84
CA ARG A 217 -9.48 -4.88 12.27
C ARG A 217 -8.23 -5.50 12.92
N ALA A 218 -7.48 -6.32 12.20
CA ALA A 218 -6.32 -7.06 12.71
C ALA A 218 -4.98 -6.35 12.51
N THR A 219 -4.88 -5.38 11.59
CA THR A 219 -3.60 -4.74 11.29
C THR A 219 -3.19 -3.70 12.35
N PRO A 220 -1.89 -3.39 12.50
CA PRO A 220 -1.41 -2.32 13.39
C PRO A 220 -2.01 -0.95 13.04
N GLU A 221 -2.25 -0.66 11.76
CA GLU A 221 -2.83 0.60 11.29
C GLU A 221 -4.23 0.85 11.87
N PHE A 222 -5.01 -0.20 12.13
CA PHE A 222 -6.29 -0.03 12.81
C PHE A 222 -6.13 0.54 14.22
N VAL A 223 -5.11 0.09 14.97
CA VAL A 223 -4.80 0.65 16.30
C VAL A 223 -4.32 2.09 16.17
N ARG A 224 -3.43 2.37 15.22
CA ARG A 224 -2.94 3.73 14.94
C ARG A 224 -4.09 4.71 14.70
N ARG A 225 -5.02 4.37 13.80
CA ARG A 225 -6.19 5.21 13.50
C ARG A 225 -7.15 5.39 14.68
N LEU A 226 -7.32 4.36 15.52
CA LEU A 226 -8.11 4.49 16.74
C LEU A 226 -7.47 5.45 17.74
N PHE A 227 -6.14 5.41 17.87
CA PHE A 227 -5.39 6.34 18.72
C PHE A 227 -5.48 7.77 18.19
N GLU A 228 -5.26 7.99 16.90
CA GLU A 228 -5.41 9.29 16.23
C GLU A 228 -6.82 9.89 16.45
N MET A 229 -7.87 9.06 16.40
CA MET A 229 -9.26 9.50 16.61
C MET A 229 -9.57 9.82 18.08
N GLU A 230 -9.02 9.08 19.04
CA GLU A 230 -9.37 9.19 20.47
C GLU A 230 -8.47 10.16 21.25
N ILE A 231 -7.23 10.38 20.80
CA ILE A 231 -6.20 11.15 21.53
C ILE A 231 -5.84 12.41 20.72
N PRO A 232 -6.32 13.61 21.13
CA PRO A 232 -6.02 14.87 20.44
C PRO A 232 -4.52 15.16 20.29
N GLU A 233 -3.72 14.80 21.28
CA GLU A 233 -2.27 15.01 21.24
C GLU A 233 -1.58 14.24 20.10
N ILE A 234 -2.17 13.13 19.65
CA ILE A 234 -1.69 12.37 18.47
C ILE A 234 -2.21 13.00 17.19
N TYR A 235 -3.47 13.45 17.18
CA TYR A 235 -4.07 14.15 16.04
C TYR A 235 -3.34 15.46 15.72
N ASP A 236 -2.95 16.22 16.75
CA ASP A 236 -2.22 17.48 16.64
C ASP A 236 -0.69 17.29 16.47
N GLU A 237 -0.23 16.04 16.26
CA GLU A 237 1.18 15.66 16.08
C GLU A 237 2.12 16.08 17.24
N VAL A 238 1.57 16.33 18.44
CA VAL A 238 2.34 16.60 19.66
C VAL A 238 2.96 15.31 20.21
N VAL A 239 2.24 14.20 20.08
CA VAL A 239 2.70 12.85 20.39
C VAL A 239 2.68 12.03 19.10
N GLU A 240 3.83 11.48 18.75
CA GLU A 240 4.01 10.65 17.56
C GLU A 240 4.01 9.17 17.95
N ILE A 241 3.25 8.35 17.22
CA ILE A 241 3.37 6.89 17.31
C ILE A 241 4.48 6.44 16.34
N MET A 242 5.61 6.04 16.90
CA MET A 242 6.78 5.59 16.14
C MET A 242 6.53 4.22 15.50
N ASP A 243 6.06 3.25 16.29
CA ASP A 243 5.83 1.89 15.82
C ASP A 243 4.76 1.16 16.64
N ILE A 244 4.19 0.09 16.08
CA ILE A 244 3.16 -0.73 16.71
C ILE A 244 3.44 -2.22 16.43
N ALA A 245 3.75 -2.97 17.47
CA ALA A 245 3.83 -4.43 17.42
C ALA A 245 2.54 -5.03 17.99
N ARG A 246 1.83 -5.82 17.17
CA ARG A 246 0.46 -6.25 17.49
C ARG A 246 0.24 -7.74 17.30
N GLN A 247 -0.41 -8.35 18.29
CA GLN A 247 -1.08 -9.64 18.19
C GLN A 247 -2.60 -9.45 18.41
N PRO A 248 -3.41 -9.44 17.35
CA PRO A 248 -4.81 -9.01 17.39
C PRO A 248 -5.67 -9.80 18.38
N GLY A 249 -6.43 -9.08 19.22
CA GLY A 249 -7.31 -9.65 20.25
C GLY A 249 -6.59 -10.14 21.50
N TYR A 250 -5.26 -10.06 21.54
CA TYR A 250 -4.47 -10.50 22.69
C TYR A 250 -3.67 -9.36 23.29
N ARG A 251 -2.70 -8.82 22.54
CA ARG A 251 -1.76 -7.81 23.07
C ARG A 251 -1.15 -6.96 21.98
N THR A 252 -1.02 -5.66 22.24
CA THR A 252 -0.32 -4.70 21.39
C THR A 252 0.63 -3.86 22.21
N LYS A 253 1.83 -3.63 21.68
CA LYS A 253 2.79 -2.66 22.19
C LYS A 253 2.88 -1.49 21.22
N ILE A 254 2.85 -0.29 21.75
CA ILE A 254 2.85 0.96 20.98
C ILE A 254 4.02 1.79 21.46
N LEU A 255 4.89 2.17 20.54
CA LEU A 255 6.05 3.01 20.79
C LEU A 255 5.68 4.47 20.49
N VAL A 256 5.78 5.33 21.50
CA VAL A 256 5.38 6.74 21.38
C VAL A 256 6.51 7.67 21.79
N ARG A 257 6.55 8.85 21.17
CA ARG A 257 7.46 9.94 21.52
C ARG A 257 6.66 11.24 21.58
N SER A 258 7.04 12.18 22.43
CA SER A 258 6.53 13.55 22.31
C SER A 258 7.51 14.44 21.55
N ASN A 259 6.97 15.27 20.67
CA ASN A 259 7.70 16.35 20.00
C ASN A 259 7.87 17.58 20.91
N ARG A 260 7.26 17.55 22.10
CA ARG A 260 7.29 18.62 23.09
C ARG A 260 7.84 18.10 24.41
N SER A 261 8.81 18.79 24.98
CA SER A 261 9.44 18.41 26.25
C SER A 261 8.53 18.56 27.47
N ASP A 262 7.45 19.36 27.36
CA ASP A 262 6.48 19.58 28.43
C ASP A 262 5.31 18.60 28.43
N VAL A 263 5.31 17.62 27.51
CA VAL A 263 4.22 16.63 27.37
C VAL A 263 4.77 15.22 27.56
N ASP A 264 4.20 14.50 28.53
CA ASP A 264 4.45 13.06 28.68
C ASP A 264 3.62 12.26 27.66
N PRO A 265 4.26 11.57 26.69
CA PRO A 265 3.54 10.85 25.65
C PRO A 265 2.75 9.65 26.19
N VAL A 266 3.22 9.00 27.27
CA VAL A 266 2.53 7.86 27.86
C VAL A 266 1.29 8.34 28.61
N GLY A 267 1.44 9.36 29.46
CA GLY A 267 0.34 9.99 30.19
C GLY A 267 -0.73 10.56 29.26
N ALA A 268 -0.32 11.20 28.15
CA ALA A 268 -1.23 11.67 27.11
C ALA A 268 -2.05 10.51 26.53
N CYS A 269 -1.42 9.40 26.12
CA CYS A 269 -2.16 8.27 25.56
C CYS A 269 -3.12 7.60 26.56
N VAL A 270 -2.73 7.49 27.83
CA VAL A 270 -3.56 6.84 28.86
C VAL A 270 -4.76 7.72 29.25
N GLY A 271 -4.53 9.03 29.41
CA GLY A 271 -5.51 9.99 29.90
C GLY A 271 -5.85 9.81 31.38
N ILE A 272 -6.75 10.65 31.89
CA ILE A 272 -7.13 10.65 33.31
C ILE A 272 -7.70 9.29 33.69
N LYS A 273 -7.05 8.59 34.64
CA LYS A 273 -7.43 7.25 35.12
C LYS A 273 -7.58 6.20 34.00
N GLY A 274 -6.91 6.38 32.87
CA GLY A 274 -6.98 5.42 31.76
C GLY A 274 -8.27 5.46 30.95
N VAL A 275 -9.13 6.47 31.10
CA VAL A 275 -10.46 6.49 30.44
C VAL A 275 -10.34 6.39 28.92
N ARG A 276 -9.38 7.11 28.31
CA ARG A 276 -9.14 7.10 26.86
C ARG A 276 -8.65 5.75 26.38
N ILE A 277 -7.59 5.21 27.00
CA ILE A 277 -7.07 3.91 26.58
C ILE A 277 -8.11 2.79 26.73
N GLN A 278 -8.98 2.87 27.75
CA GLN A 278 -10.02 1.87 27.97
C GLN A 278 -11.12 1.88 26.90
N SER A 279 -11.39 3.01 26.23
CA SER A 279 -12.34 3.02 25.09
C SER A 279 -11.76 2.26 23.89
N ILE A 280 -10.47 2.46 23.61
CA ILE A 280 -9.75 1.76 22.55
C ILE A 280 -9.63 0.26 22.87
N VAL A 281 -9.27 -0.10 24.11
CA VAL A 281 -9.20 -1.51 24.55
C VAL A 281 -10.54 -2.23 24.35
N ARG A 282 -11.67 -1.57 24.65
CA ARG A 282 -13.02 -2.14 24.40
C ARG A 282 -13.29 -2.30 22.91
N GLU A 283 -12.93 -1.32 22.08
CA GLU A 283 -13.07 -1.40 20.62
C GLU A 283 -12.23 -2.55 20.04
N LEU A 284 -11.08 -2.89 20.62
CA LEU A 284 -10.23 -4.01 20.21
C LEU A 284 -10.61 -5.36 20.83
N GLY A 285 -11.78 -5.47 21.50
CA GLY A 285 -12.22 -6.74 22.08
C GLY A 285 -11.50 -7.13 23.38
N ASN A 286 -11.11 -6.15 24.19
CA ASN A 286 -10.31 -6.31 25.41
C ASN A 286 -8.86 -6.78 25.16
N GLU A 287 -8.32 -6.43 23.99
CA GLU A 287 -6.89 -6.56 23.70
C GLU A 287 -6.05 -5.76 24.71
N ARG A 288 -5.00 -6.35 25.28
CA ARG A 288 -4.11 -5.65 26.23
C ARG A 288 -3.21 -4.69 25.47
N ILE A 289 -3.14 -3.43 25.89
CA ILE A 289 -2.30 -2.42 25.23
C ILE A 289 -1.24 -1.94 26.21
N ASP A 290 0.04 -2.06 25.82
CA ASP A 290 1.15 -1.44 26.52
C ASP A 290 1.64 -0.24 25.68
N ILE A 291 1.68 0.94 26.31
CA ILE A 291 2.25 2.15 25.69
C ILE A 291 3.65 2.34 26.26
N VAL A 292 4.62 2.48 25.37
CA VAL A 292 6.06 2.45 25.66
C VAL A 292 6.68 3.75 25.18
N ASN A 293 7.48 4.40 26.03
CA ASN A 293 8.20 5.60 25.64
C ASN A 293 9.41 5.25 24.77
N PHE A 294 9.56 5.99 23.67
CA PHE A 294 10.72 5.90 22.80
C PHE A 294 11.97 6.48 23.47
N SER A 295 13.10 5.79 23.32
CA SER A 295 14.44 6.32 23.63
C SER A 295 15.33 6.13 22.42
N GLN A 296 16.30 7.03 22.25
CA GLN A 296 17.36 6.89 21.24
C GLN A 296 18.41 5.87 21.66
N GLU A 297 18.58 5.67 22.97
CA GLU A 297 19.49 4.68 23.53
C GLU A 297 18.86 3.27 23.41
N PRO A 298 19.47 2.33 22.66
CA PRO A 298 18.90 1.01 22.42
C PRO A 298 18.59 0.23 23.71
N GLU A 299 19.46 0.33 24.72
CA GLU A 299 19.32 -0.35 26.00
C GLU A 299 18.04 0.12 26.72
N GLU A 300 17.81 1.42 26.76
CA GLU A 300 16.63 2.01 27.38
C GLU A 300 15.36 1.70 26.58
N LEU A 301 15.43 1.78 25.25
CA LEU A 301 14.32 1.44 24.35
C LEU A 301 13.88 -0.03 24.56
N ILE A 302 14.83 -0.97 24.61
CA ILE A 302 14.58 -2.40 24.82
C ILE A 302 14.03 -2.66 26.23
N ALA A 303 14.61 -2.02 27.25
CA ALA A 303 14.11 -2.12 28.61
C ALA A 303 12.65 -1.66 28.72
N ASN A 304 12.33 -0.50 28.11
CA ASN A 304 10.98 0.04 28.06
C ASN A 304 10.01 -0.90 27.32
N ALA A 305 10.44 -1.49 26.20
CA ALA A 305 9.61 -2.38 25.38
C ALA A 305 9.21 -3.68 26.11
N LEU A 306 10.03 -4.16 27.05
CA LEU A 306 9.74 -5.35 27.86
C LEU A 306 8.73 -5.13 28.99
N SER A 307 8.32 -3.88 29.23
CA SER A 307 7.25 -3.53 30.18
C SER A 307 6.02 -4.45 30.02
N PRO A 308 5.44 -4.97 31.11
CA PRO A 308 5.63 -4.60 32.51
C PRO A 308 6.76 -5.34 33.24
N ALA A 309 7.55 -6.18 32.57
CA ALA A 309 8.65 -6.88 33.22
C ALA A 309 9.77 -5.90 33.57
N ARG A 310 10.29 -5.99 34.80
CA ARG A 310 11.43 -5.18 35.23
C ARG A 310 12.71 -5.75 34.62
N VAL A 311 13.48 -4.88 33.99
CA VAL A 311 14.79 -5.21 33.42
C VAL A 311 15.89 -4.76 34.37
N LEU A 312 16.91 -5.60 34.57
CA LEU A 312 18.10 -5.28 35.37
C LEU A 312 19.20 -4.70 34.49
N GLU A 313 19.46 -5.33 33.35
CA GLU A 313 20.55 -4.98 32.45
C GLU A 313 20.13 -5.31 31.01
N VAL A 314 20.52 -4.45 30.07
CA VAL A 314 20.44 -4.71 28.64
C VAL A 314 21.83 -4.51 28.06
N ARG A 315 22.29 -5.49 27.28
CA ARG A 315 23.48 -5.37 26.43
C ARG A 315 23.01 -5.46 25.00
N ALA A 316 23.06 -4.35 24.28
CA ALA A 316 22.65 -4.28 22.88
C ALA A 316 23.90 -4.15 22.01
N GLU A 317 23.99 -4.95 20.95
CA GLU A 317 25.02 -4.80 19.92
C GLU A 317 24.42 -3.96 18.78
N PRO A 318 24.90 -2.72 18.54
CA PRO A 318 24.32 -1.83 17.54
C PRO A 318 24.41 -2.38 16.12
N ASN A 319 25.47 -3.12 15.80
CA ASN A 319 25.75 -3.57 14.43
C ASN A 319 24.89 -4.77 13.99
N HIS A 320 24.65 -5.71 14.89
CA HIS A 320 23.93 -6.96 14.58
C HIS A 320 22.45 -6.94 14.98
N ARG A 321 21.97 -5.87 15.63
CA ARG A 321 20.61 -5.76 16.18
C ARG A 321 20.23 -6.94 17.06
N GLU A 322 21.19 -7.43 17.84
CA GLU A 322 20.98 -8.45 18.86
C GLU A 322 21.13 -7.82 20.24
N ALA A 323 20.32 -8.28 21.19
CA ALA A 323 20.42 -7.79 22.56
C ALA A 323 20.19 -8.91 23.58
N LEU A 324 21.04 -8.94 24.59
CA LEU A 324 20.84 -9.74 25.79
C LEU A 324 20.16 -8.90 26.85
N VAL A 325 19.09 -9.42 27.42
CA VAL A 325 18.31 -8.77 28.46
C VAL A 325 18.32 -9.65 29.71
N VAL A 326 18.81 -9.08 30.81
CA VAL A 326 18.82 -9.74 32.11
C VAL A 326 17.65 -9.22 32.94
N VAL A 327 16.85 -10.14 33.46
CA VAL A 327 15.68 -9.84 34.29
C VAL A 327 15.75 -10.59 35.62
N PRO A 328 15.11 -10.09 36.69
CA PRO A 328 14.99 -10.86 37.93
C PRO A 328 14.30 -12.20 37.70
N ASP A 329 14.72 -13.24 38.43
CA ASP A 329 14.13 -14.60 38.33
C ASP A 329 12.61 -14.60 38.52
N GLU A 330 12.10 -13.75 39.43
CA GLU A 330 10.66 -13.60 39.71
C GLU A 330 9.85 -13.08 38.50
N THR A 331 10.46 -12.21 37.69
CA THR A 331 9.80 -11.58 36.53
C THR A 331 10.22 -12.20 35.19
N TYR A 332 11.08 -13.22 35.20
CA TYR A 332 11.54 -13.90 33.99
C TYR A 332 10.38 -14.42 33.14
N SER A 333 9.41 -15.11 33.77
CA SER A 333 8.21 -15.59 33.09
C SER A 333 7.36 -14.45 32.49
N LEU A 334 7.30 -13.30 33.17
CA LEU A 334 6.57 -12.12 32.69
C LEU A 334 7.28 -11.48 31.48
N ALA A 335 8.62 -11.43 31.50
CA ALA A 335 9.44 -10.89 30.41
C ALA A 335 9.30 -11.71 29.12
N ILE A 336 9.32 -13.04 29.22
CA ILE A 336 9.04 -13.94 28.09
C ILE A 336 7.58 -13.80 27.65
N GLY A 337 6.66 -13.83 28.62
CA GLY A 337 5.22 -13.83 28.41
C GLY A 337 4.70 -15.18 27.91
N ASN A 338 3.36 -15.33 27.87
CA ASN A 338 2.73 -16.57 27.44
C ASN A 338 3.14 -16.93 26.00
N ASN A 339 3.71 -18.12 25.77
CA ASN A 339 4.27 -18.56 24.49
C ASN A 339 5.26 -17.57 23.84
N GLY A 340 6.04 -16.86 24.67
CA GLY A 340 7.03 -15.87 24.19
C GLY A 340 6.40 -14.62 23.58
N GLN A 341 5.11 -14.35 23.85
CA GLN A 341 4.41 -13.22 23.24
C GLN A 341 5.04 -11.87 23.59
N ASN A 342 5.44 -11.66 24.85
CA ASN A 342 5.94 -10.35 25.28
C ASN A 342 7.29 -10.03 24.63
N VAL A 343 8.22 -10.99 24.66
CA VAL A 343 9.53 -10.85 24.00
C VAL A 343 9.40 -10.73 22.48
N ARG A 344 8.45 -11.45 21.84
CA ARG A 344 8.21 -11.33 20.39
C ARG A 344 7.70 -9.94 20.01
N LEU A 345 6.74 -9.39 20.76
CA LEU A 345 6.23 -8.06 20.50
C LEU A 345 7.29 -6.98 20.78
N ALA A 346 8.08 -7.12 21.85
CA ALA A 346 9.19 -6.21 22.14
C ALA A 346 10.28 -6.27 21.06
N SER A 347 10.61 -7.46 20.58
CA SER A 347 11.56 -7.68 19.48
C SER A 347 11.07 -7.04 18.17
N GLN A 348 9.78 -7.19 17.83
CA GLN A 348 9.18 -6.52 16.67
C GLN A 348 9.20 -5.00 16.81
N LEU A 349 8.83 -4.47 17.98
CA LEU A 349 8.72 -3.03 18.23
C LEU A 349 10.07 -2.31 18.23
N THR A 350 11.12 -2.98 18.72
CA THR A 350 12.47 -2.42 18.81
C THR A 350 13.31 -2.74 17.57
N ASN A 351 12.89 -3.72 16.77
CA ASN A 351 13.65 -4.27 15.67
C ASN A 351 14.98 -4.92 16.10
N TYR A 352 15.04 -5.43 17.33
CA TYR A 352 16.16 -6.20 17.89
C TYR A 352 15.76 -7.65 18.12
N ARG A 353 16.70 -8.58 17.91
CA ARG A 353 16.56 -9.97 18.37
C ARG A 353 16.90 -10.03 19.86
N LEU A 354 15.88 -10.26 20.68
CA LEU A 354 16.02 -10.24 22.14
C LEU A 354 16.24 -11.65 22.69
N THR A 355 17.36 -11.84 23.39
CA THR A 355 17.62 -13.01 24.24
C THR A 355 17.39 -12.61 25.68
N VAL A 356 16.40 -13.21 26.34
CA VAL A 356 16.09 -12.89 27.75
C VAL A 356 16.65 -13.99 28.64
N LYS A 357 17.42 -13.62 29.67
CA LYS A 357 17.95 -14.53 30.69
C LYS A 357 17.55 -14.06 32.09
N SER A 358 17.36 -15.01 33.00
CA SER A 358 17.18 -14.67 34.41
C SER A 358 18.52 -14.27 35.05
N GLN A 359 18.47 -13.56 36.17
CA GLN A 359 19.68 -13.16 36.90
C GLN A 359 20.54 -14.38 37.29
N THR A 360 19.91 -15.48 37.71
CA THR A 360 20.61 -16.72 38.04
C THR A 360 21.30 -17.32 36.80
N GLN A 361 20.57 -17.46 35.67
CA GLN A 361 21.13 -17.98 34.42
C GLN A 361 22.30 -17.13 33.92
N PHE A 362 22.16 -15.81 33.96
CA PHE A 362 23.23 -14.90 33.55
C PHE A 362 24.47 -15.01 34.45
N SER A 363 24.26 -15.18 35.76
CA SER A 363 25.37 -15.36 36.71
C SER A 363 26.11 -16.68 36.48
N GLU A 364 25.38 -17.76 36.14
CA GLU A 364 25.97 -19.05 35.77
C GLU A 364 26.84 -18.92 34.51
N ASP A 365 26.33 -18.26 33.47
CA ASP A 365 27.09 -18.03 32.23
C ASP A 365 28.37 -17.23 32.49
N MET A 366 28.29 -16.16 33.29
CA MET A 366 29.43 -15.32 33.65
C MET A 366 30.46 -16.03 34.54
N SER A 367 30.06 -17.10 35.23
CA SER A 367 30.95 -17.94 36.05
C SER A 367 31.77 -18.93 35.21
N SER A 368 31.31 -19.25 34.00
CA SER A 368 32.04 -20.11 33.07
C SER A 368 32.99 -19.25 32.20
N PRO A 369 34.30 -19.57 32.13
CA PRO A 369 35.24 -18.80 31.29
C PRO A 369 34.85 -18.80 29.81
N GLU A 370 34.30 -19.91 29.31
CA GLU A 370 33.89 -20.07 27.91
C GLU A 370 32.67 -19.21 27.57
N ALA A 371 31.57 -19.31 28.32
CA ALA A 371 30.37 -18.51 28.01
C ALA A 371 30.57 -17.02 28.31
N ARG A 372 31.44 -16.69 29.28
CA ARG A 372 31.86 -15.29 29.49
C ARG A 372 32.61 -14.74 28.28
N ALA A 373 33.56 -15.50 27.71
CA ALA A 373 34.29 -15.09 26.51
C ALA A 373 33.35 -14.96 25.30
N GLU A 374 32.38 -15.87 25.13
CA GLU A 374 31.37 -15.76 24.07
C GLU A 374 30.48 -14.52 24.24
N LEU A 375 30.01 -14.23 25.46
CA LEU A 375 29.22 -13.04 25.75
C LEU A 375 30.02 -11.74 25.57
N GLU A 376 31.27 -11.71 26.00
CA GLU A 376 32.16 -10.57 25.77
C GLU A 376 32.41 -10.39 24.27
N ALA A 377 32.66 -11.45 23.50
CA ALA A 377 32.84 -11.37 22.05
C ALA A 377 31.58 -10.93 21.29
N LEU A 378 30.38 -11.28 21.76
CA LEU A 378 29.11 -10.90 21.11
C LEU A 378 28.71 -9.43 21.30
N PHE A 379 29.06 -8.83 22.44
CA PHE A 379 28.61 -7.47 22.81
C PHE A 379 29.75 -6.45 22.96
N ASN A 380 30.98 -6.93 22.95
CA ASN A 380 32.18 -6.12 22.93
C ASN A 380 33.18 -6.83 22.01
N PRO A 381 32.86 -6.97 20.71
CA PRO A 381 33.81 -7.52 19.76
C PRO A 381 35.14 -6.77 19.96
N PRO A 382 36.30 -7.45 19.97
CA PRO A 382 37.57 -6.74 19.90
C PRO A 382 37.41 -5.76 18.75
N ALA A 383 37.54 -4.46 19.06
CA ALA A 383 37.34 -3.38 18.10
C ALA A 383 37.93 -3.86 16.78
N ALA A 384 37.11 -3.91 15.73
CA ALA A 384 37.56 -4.24 14.39
C ALA A 384 38.90 -3.55 14.20
N GLU A 385 39.96 -4.36 14.09
CA GLU A 385 41.37 -4.01 14.17
C GLU A 385 41.59 -2.49 14.09
N GLU A 386 41.83 -1.84 15.24
CA GLU A 386 42.70 -0.66 15.19
C GLU A 386 43.98 -1.20 14.54
N LEU A 387 44.15 -0.93 13.24
CA LEU A 387 45.41 -1.14 12.53
C LEU A 387 46.49 -0.62 13.48
N ASP A 388 47.33 -1.53 13.94
CA ASP A 388 48.46 -1.22 14.80
C ASP A 388 49.43 -0.42 13.92
N TYR A 389 49.17 0.87 13.73
CA TYR A 389 49.92 1.72 12.83
C TYR A 389 51.35 1.75 13.33
N THR A 390 52.27 1.13 12.59
CA THR A 390 53.67 1.19 12.96
C THR A 390 54.18 2.59 12.60
N PRO A 391 54.75 3.36 13.55
CA PRO A 391 55.25 4.69 13.26
C PRO A 391 56.39 4.61 12.23
N LEU A 392 56.42 5.54 11.27
CA LEU A 392 57.50 5.63 10.27
C LEU A 392 58.92 5.71 10.87
N SER A 393 59.06 6.13 12.13
CA SER A 393 60.33 6.16 12.86
C SER A 393 60.88 4.78 13.20
N GLU A 394 60.04 3.74 13.21
CA GLU A 394 60.45 2.37 13.51
C GLU A 394 61.01 1.64 12.30
N LEU A 395 60.78 2.14 11.07
CA LEU A 395 61.39 1.61 9.85
C LEU A 395 62.91 1.83 9.86
N PRO A 396 63.73 0.77 9.96
CA PRO A 396 65.18 0.90 9.99
C PRO A 396 65.70 1.38 8.62
N GLY A 397 66.42 2.51 8.62
CA GLY A 397 67.01 3.09 7.40
C GLY A 397 66.33 4.34 6.89
N LEU A 398 65.12 4.65 7.38
CA LEU A 398 64.46 5.94 7.16
C LEU A 398 65.08 7.01 8.06
N THR A 399 65.72 8.01 7.46
CA THR A 399 66.28 9.13 8.22
C THR A 399 65.15 10.05 8.73
N GLY A 400 65.30 10.65 9.91
CA GLY A 400 64.27 11.52 10.50
C GLY A 400 63.86 12.71 9.63
N ARG A 401 64.72 13.13 8.69
CA ARG A 401 64.36 14.14 7.67
C ARG A 401 63.33 13.60 6.67
N ILE A 402 63.44 12.35 6.24
CA ILE A 402 62.49 11.74 5.30
C ILE A 402 61.17 11.44 6.01
N VAL A 403 61.22 10.97 7.26
CA VAL A 403 60.02 10.79 8.10
C VAL A 403 59.24 12.10 8.22
N GLY A 404 59.91 13.22 8.51
CA GLY A 404 59.25 14.52 8.55
C GLY A 404 58.61 14.95 7.23
N LEU A 405 59.25 14.68 6.09
CA LEU A 405 58.67 14.98 4.78
C LEU A 405 57.44 14.12 4.46
N LEU A 406 57.45 12.85 4.88
CA LEU A 406 56.32 11.94 4.72
C LEU A 406 55.14 12.36 5.60
N GLN A 407 55.40 12.72 6.86
CA GLN A 407 54.37 13.23 7.77
C GLN A 407 53.77 14.55 7.31
N GLU A 408 54.58 15.51 6.83
CA GLU A 408 54.08 16.76 6.25
C GLU A 408 53.21 16.51 4.99
N ALA A 409 53.45 15.41 4.30
CA ALA A 409 52.66 14.97 3.16
C ALA A 409 51.41 14.16 3.53
N GLY A 410 51.16 13.91 4.83
CA GLY A 410 50.01 13.16 5.32
C GLY A 410 50.21 11.64 5.36
N VAL A 411 51.43 11.15 5.28
CA VAL A 411 51.80 9.73 5.46
C VAL A 411 52.32 9.57 6.88
N GLU A 412 51.56 8.94 7.76
CA GLU A 412 51.85 8.92 9.20
C GLU A 412 52.37 7.56 9.67
N SER A 413 52.07 6.48 8.93
CA SER A 413 52.41 5.10 9.27
C SER A 413 53.17 4.35 8.17
N VAL A 414 53.76 3.20 8.51
CA VAL A 414 54.40 2.30 7.54
C VAL A 414 53.37 1.69 6.59
N GLU A 415 52.17 1.40 7.08
CA GLU A 415 51.06 0.85 6.32
C GLU A 415 50.61 1.83 5.22
N ASP A 416 50.48 3.13 5.56
CA ASP A 416 50.21 4.17 4.56
C ASP A 416 51.28 4.19 3.46
N LEU A 417 52.55 3.96 3.85
CA LEU A 417 53.68 3.98 2.94
C LEU A 417 53.75 2.74 2.04
N ILE A 418 53.25 1.60 2.50
CA ILE A 418 53.17 0.35 1.71
C ILE A 418 52.15 0.49 0.58
N GLU A 419 51.05 1.20 0.82
CA GLU A 419 50.00 1.41 -0.19
C GLU A 419 50.41 2.40 -1.29
N MET A 420 51.46 3.20 -1.09
CA MET A 420 51.92 4.20 -2.06
C MET A 420 52.80 3.61 -3.15
N GLU A 421 52.52 4.00 -4.40
CA GLU A 421 53.40 3.67 -5.53
C GLU A 421 54.55 4.69 -5.70
N ALA A 422 55.61 4.28 -6.42
CA ALA A 422 56.78 5.12 -6.70
C ALA A 422 56.42 6.48 -7.31
N GLU A 423 55.43 6.50 -8.20
CA GLU A 423 54.98 7.73 -8.87
C GLU A 423 54.24 8.69 -7.94
N GLU A 424 53.65 8.19 -6.85
CA GLU A 424 52.94 8.97 -5.86
C GLU A 424 53.91 9.58 -4.85
N LEU A 425 54.91 8.80 -4.43
CA LEU A 425 56.02 9.29 -3.60
C LEU A 425 56.82 10.40 -4.30
N GLU A 426 57.02 10.32 -5.61
CA GLU A 426 57.71 11.37 -6.40
C GLU A 426 56.93 12.69 -6.49
N LYS A 427 55.61 12.67 -6.26
CA LYS A 427 54.77 13.88 -6.27
C LYS A 427 54.80 14.60 -4.93
N LEU A 428 55.32 13.97 -3.88
CA LEU A 428 55.37 14.55 -2.55
C LEU A 428 56.40 15.69 -2.47
N PRO A 429 56.06 16.81 -1.82
CA PRO A 429 56.94 17.97 -1.72
C PRO A 429 58.24 17.60 -1.00
N GLY A 430 59.37 17.74 -1.71
CA GLY A 430 60.70 17.44 -1.16
C GLY A 430 61.20 16.01 -1.36
N ILE A 431 60.40 15.12 -1.98
CA ILE A 431 60.79 13.75 -2.33
C ILE A 431 61.01 13.68 -3.85
N GLY A 432 62.28 13.60 -4.27
CA GLY A 432 62.64 13.40 -5.68
C GLY A 432 62.76 11.92 -6.06
N LYS A 433 62.91 11.64 -7.36
CA LYS A 433 63.03 10.27 -7.93
C LYS A 433 64.02 9.35 -7.21
N ASN A 434 65.17 9.88 -6.80
CA ASN A 434 66.18 9.11 -6.10
C ASN A 434 65.77 8.78 -4.66
N THR A 435 65.07 9.69 -3.99
CA THR A 435 64.58 9.53 -2.62
C THR A 435 63.40 8.55 -2.58
N ALA A 436 62.45 8.66 -3.52
CA ALA A 436 61.33 7.71 -3.65
C ALA A 436 61.82 6.27 -3.86
N LYS A 437 62.80 6.07 -4.76
CA LYS A 437 63.44 4.75 -4.96
C LYS A 437 64.14 4.22 -3.71
N GLN A 438 64.76 5.10 -2.93
CA GLN A 438 65.42 4.72 -1.70
C GLN A 438 64.40 4.30 -0.62
N ILE A 439 63.28 5.01 -0.51
CA ILE A 439 62.18 4.68 0.41
C ILE A 439 61.59 3.30 0.09
N LEU A 440 61.25 3.06 -1.18
CA LEU A 440 60.72 1.76 -1.61
C LEU A 440 61.72 0.62 -1.43
N LYS A 441 63.01 0.89 -1.62
CA LYS A 441 64.06 -0.09 -1.35
C LYS A 441 64.10 -0.45 0.14
N ILE A 442 64.06 0.54 1.03
CA ILE A 442 64.03 0.34 2.49
C ILE A 442 62.79 -0.46 2.90
N LEU A 443 61.62 -0.12 2.34
CA LEU A 443 60.38 -0.87 2.56
C LEU A 443 60.54 -2.34 2.14
N SER A 444 61.04 -2.60 0.94
CA SER A 444 61.22 -3.98 0.44
C SER A 444 62.26 -4.80 1.22
N GLU A 445 63.24 -4.14 1.86
CA GLU A 445 64.28 -4.81 2.66
C GLU A 445 63.84 -5.04 4.12
N SER A 446 62.90 -4.22 4.62
CA SER A 446 62.48 -4.21 6.04
C SER A 446 61.14 -4.91 6.28
N VAL A 447 60.28 -4.97 5.27
CA VAL A 447 58.95 -5.59 5.34
C VAL A 447 58.98 -6.93 4.61
N SER A 448 58.93 -8.03 5.36
CA SER A 448 58.76 -9.36 4.78
C SER A 448 57.29 -9.58 4.44
N PHE A 449 56.96 -9.68 3.15
CA PHE A 449 55.65 -10.15 2.72
C PHE A 449 55.56 -11.65 3.00
N GLU A 450 54.81 -12.05 4.03
CA GLU A 450 54.26 -13.41 4.07
C GLU A 450 53.10 -13.43 3.06
N GLU A 451 53.16 -14.33 2.07
CA GLU A 451 52.09 -14.54 1.07
C GLU A 451 50.78 -15.04 1.69
#